data_AF-A0A9W7YJ35-F1
#
_entry.id   AF-A0A9W7YJ35-F1
#
_cell.length_a   1.000
_cell.length_b   1.000
_cell.length_c   1.000
_cell.angle_alpha   90.00
_cell.angle_beta   90.00
_cell.angle_gamma   90.00
#
_symmetry.space_group_name_H-M   'P 1'
#
loop_
_entity.id
_entity.type
_entity.pdbx_description
1 polymer ?
#
loop_
_entity_poly.entity_id
_entity_poly.type
_entity_poly.pdbx_seq_one_letter_code
_entity_poly.pdbx_strand_id
1 'polypeptide(L)'
;MMHEKSTVQEKCVYRHTRSQQRKETRITKYRKILQNKKKADVKDITALERTLSAGSCIKPNLKLFEEYLAAWAEVAADLTRHYNETMCNQQDGATTPKVPLHRKLRLSAYINHQRADQLLINRLKKRFSQDAVFILGNWSASMTRFHEPIRGKGWRTLLKRGGFDVYLIDEYLTSKTCPNCNGQLSNTHYIPNPRPFQRRIQPEVKCHGLLSCQSEKCVEFFKTYDNKRGYLGKKECEKKDQ
;
A
#
# COMPACT_ATOMS: atom_id res chain seq x y z
N MET A 1 20.97 25.93 6.67
CA MET A 1 21.77 25.43 5.53
C MET A 1 20.95 24.36 4.83
N MET A 2 20.78 24.41 3.51
CA MET A 2 20.12 23.32 2.78
C MET A 2 21.10 22.15 2.62
N HIS A 3 20.76 21.00 3.20
CA HIS A 3 21.56 19.77 3.07
C HIS A 3 21.10 18.94 1.85
N GLU A 4 21.16 19.49 0.64
CA GLU A 4 20.80 18.75 -0.57
C GLU A 4 21.94 17.79 -0.97
N LYS A 5 21.75 16.50 -0.70
CA LYS A 5 22.71 15.42 -1.03
C LYS A 5 22.32 14.63 -2.28
N SER A 6 21.25 15.00 -2.96
CA SER A 6 20.75 14.28 -4.13
C SER A 6 21.32 14.89 -5.40
N THR A 7 21.97 14.09 -6.23
CA THR A 7 22.42 14.53 -7.57
C THR A 7 21.61 13.83 -8.66
N VAL A 8 21.80 14.22 -9.92
CA VAL A 8 21.13 13.56 -11.05
C VAL A 8 21.61 12.12 -11.20
N GLN A 9 22.91 11.88 -11.03
CA GLN A 9 23.50 10.54 -11.06
C GLN A 9 23.16 9.72 -9.79
N GLU A 10 23.16 10.36 -8.62
CA GLU A 10 22.94 9.71 -7.33
C GLU A 10 21.72 10.29 -6.61
N LYS A 11 20.55 9.79 -6.99
CA LYS A 11 19.30 10.21 -6.37
C LYS A 11 19.21 9.71 -4.92
N CYS A 12 18.92 10.60 -3.99
CA CYS A 12 18.63 10.22 -2.61
C CYS A 12 17.21 9.64 -2.51
N VAL A 13 17.06 8.35 -2.78
CA VAL A 13 15.77 7.64 -2.73
C VAL A 13 15.69 6.76 -1.48
N TYR A 14 14.48 6.65 -0.92
CA TYR A 14 14.14 5.65 0.10
C TYR A 14 12.91 4.86 -0.36
N ARG A 15 13.04 3.52 -0.38
CA ARG A 15 11.95 2.64 -0.79
C ARG A 15 11.34 1.96 0.41
N HIS A 16 10.10 2.32 0.74
CA HIS A 16 9.28 1.59 1.71
C HIS A 16 8.31 0.66 0.97
N THR A 17 8.30 -0.62 1.34
CA THR A 17 7.45 -1.61 0.66
C THR A 17 6.50 -2.31 1.62
N ARG A 18 5.35 -2.74 1.11
CA ARG A 18 4.39 -3.53 1.89
C ARG A 18 4.96 -4.88 2.33
N SER A 19 5.82 -5.50 1.53
CA SER A 19 6.50 -6.75 1.89
C SER A 19 7.38 -6.56 3.14
N GLN A 20 8.16 -5.48 3.17
CA GLN A 20 8.94 -5.09 4.36
C GLN A 20 8.02 -4.86 5.56
N GLN A 21 6.94 -4.08 5.40
CA GLN A 21 5.99 -3.83 6.48
C GLN A 21 5.34 -5.12 7.01
N ARG A 22 4.99 -6.07 6.13
CA ARG A 22 4.43 -7.39 6.54
C ARG A 22 5.42 -8.21 7.36
N LYS A 23 6.71 -8.16 7.01
CA LYS A 23 7.78 -8.80 7.79
C LYS A 23 7.92 -8.18 9.18
N GLU A 24 7.98 -6.84 9.24
CA GLU A 24 8.14 -6.08 10.48
C GLU A 24 6.94 -6.25 11.42
N THR A 25 5.72 -6.19 10.89
CA THR A 25 4.48 -6.35 11.67
C THR A 25 4.16 -7.81 12.03
N ARG A 26 4.77 -8.77 11.33
CA ARG A 26 4.53 -10.22 11.47
C ARG A 26 3.08 -10.64 11.23
N ILE A 27 2.27 -9.81 10.56
CA ILE A 27 0.83 -10.05 10.34
C ILE A 27 0.58 -11.40 9.66
N THR A 28 1.36 -11.74 8.63
CA THR A 28 1.21 -13.02 7.92
C THR A 28 1.49 -14.22 8.84
N LYS A 29 2.51 -14.12 9.71
CA LYS A 29 2.83 -15.16 10.69
C LYS A 29 1.67 -15.37 11.66
N TYR A 30 1.15 -14.29 12.24
CA TYR A 30 0.05 -14.37 13.20
C TYR A 30 -1.24 -14.90 12.58
N ARG A 31 -1.55 -14.49 11.35
CA ARG A 31 -2.69 -15.04 10.60
C ARG A 31 -2.56 -16.55 10.37
N LYS A 32 -1.38 -17.02 9.96
CA LYS A 32 -1.12 -18.46 9.76
C LYS A 32 -1.30 -19.25 11.05
N ILE A 33 -0.78 -18.75 12.18
CA ILE A 33 -0.96 -19.40 13.49
C ILE A 33 -2.45 -19.56 13.84
N LEU A 34 -3.24 -18.48 13.68
CA LEU A 34 -4.67 -18.53 13.94
C LEU A 34 -5.42 -19.47 13.00
N GLN A 35 -5.10 -19.45 11.70
CA GLN A 35 -5.71 -20.37 10.72
C GLN A 35 -5.39 -21.83 11.03
N ASN A 36 -4.16 -22.14 11.44
CA ASN A 36 -3.80 -23.50 11.81
C ASN A 36 -4.55 -23.97 13.07
N LYS A 37 -4.77 -23.07 14.05
CA LYS A 37 -5.58 -23.39 15.24
C LYS A 37 -7.04 -23.65 14.89
N LYS A 38 -7.63 -22.89 13.96
CA LYS A 38 -8.98 -23.13 13.45
C LYS A 38 -9.10 -24.48 12.74
N LYS A 39 -8.10 -24.84 11.92
CA LYS A 39 -8.07 -26.12 11.19
C LYS A 39 -7.88 -27.34 12.08
N ALA A 40 -7.25 -27.15 13.24
CA ALA A 40 -7.02 -28.22 14.21
C ALA A 40 -8.18 -28.41 15.19
N ASP A 41 -9.19 -27.52 15.15
CA ASP A 41 -10.39 -27.67 15.97
C ASP A 41 -11.27 -28.80 15.41
N VAL A 42 -12.03 -29.44 16.30
CA VAL A 42 -12.96 -30.53 15.92
C VAL A 42 -14.12 -29.97 15.11
N LYS A 43 -14.55 -28.73 15.38
CA LYS A 43 -15.60 -28.05 14.62
C LYS A 43 -15.01 -27.18 13.52
N ASP A 44 -15.74 -27.00 12.42
CA ASP A 44 -15.33 -26.07 11.36
C ASP A 44 -15.58 -24.61 11.78
N ILE A 45 -14.65 -24.08 12.57
CA ILE A 45 -14.66 -22.69 13.02
C ILE A 45 -14.71 -21.71 11.84
N THR A 46 -14.16 -22.08 10.68
CA THR A 46 -14.16 -21.20 9.51
C THR A 46 -15.55 -21.08 8.89
N ALA A 47 -16.30 -22.19 8.81
CA ALA A 47 -17.70 -22.16 8.39
C ALA A 47 -18.57 -21.37 9.37
N LEU A 48 -18.41 -21.62 10.67
CA LEU A 48 -19.13 -20.90 11.73
C LEU A 48 -18.93 -19.37 11.65
N GLU A 49 -17.69 -18.91 11.45
CA GLU A 49 -17.40 -17.49 11.24
C GLU A 49 -18.00 -16.92 9.95
N ARG A 50 -18.08 -17.74 8.88
CA ARG A 50 -18.70 -17.31 7.62
C ARG A 50 -20.20 -17.13 7.77
N THR A 51 -20.88 -18.02 8.49
CA THR A 51 -22.31 -17.89 8.80
C THR A 51 -22.58 -16.55 9.47
N LEU A 52 -21.76 -16.19 10.46
CA LEU A 52 -21.89 -14.89 11.15
C LEU A 52 -21.48 -13.70 10.30
N SER A 53 -20.51 -13.85 9.40
CA SER A 53 -20.07 -12.75 8.52
C SER A 53 -21.04 -12.48 7.37
N ALA A 54 -21.93 -13.42 7.04
CA ALA A 54 -23.00 -13.23 6.07
C ALA A 54 -24.11 -12.34 6.63
N GLY A 55 -24.43 -12.50 7.92
CA GLY A 55 -25.21 -11.54 8.70
C GLY A 55 -24.38 -10.30 9.03
N SER A 56 -24.99 -9.12 9.06
CA SER A 56 -24.26 -7.90 9.42
C SER A 56 -24.80 -7.35 10.73
N CYS A 57 -23.97 -7.36 11.77
CA CYS A 57 -24.25 -6.70 13.05
C CYS A 57 -24.25 -5.15 12.97
N ILE A 58 -24.01 -4.57 11.79
CA ILE A 58 -23.81 -3.11 11.58
C ILE A 58 -24.65 -2.62 10.38
N LYS A 59 -25.84 -3.18 10.17
CA LYS A 59 -26.82 -2.60 9.22
C LYS A 59 -27.95 -1.94 10.01
N PRO A 60 -28.49 -0.79 9.57
CA PRO A 60 -29.61 -0.11 10.23
C PRO A 60 -30.96 -0.85 10.08
N ASN A 61 -30.95 -2.11 9.67
CA ASN A 61 -32.16 -2.89 9.40
C ASN A 61 -32.40 -3.90 10.52
N LEU A 62 -33.52 -3.73 11.22
CA LEU A 62 -33.90 -4.55 12.36
C LEU A 62 -34.05 -6.04 12.02
N LYS A 63 -34.68 -6.38 10.88
CA LYS A 63 -34.87 -7.78 10.46
C LYS A 63 -33.54 -8.51 10.24
N LEU A 64 -32.60 -7.83 9.57
CA LEU A 64 -31.25 -8.38 9.36
C LEU A 64 -30.48 -8.55 10.68
N PHE A 65 -30.78 -7.74 11.70
CA PHE A 65 -30.18 -7.88 13.01
C PHE A 65 -30.81 -9.04 13.81
N GLU A 66 -32.12 -9.24 13.72
CA GLU A 66 -32.81 -10.41 14.29
C GLU A 66 -32.28 -11.72 13.69
N GLU A 67 -32.14 -11.78 12.35
CA GLU A 67 -31.52 -12.91 11.65
C GLU A 67 -30.08 -13.16 12.13
N TYR A 68 -29.32 -12.08 12.36
CA TYR A 68 -27.96 -12.19 12.92
C TYR A 68 -27.97 -12.73 14.35
N LEU A 69 -28.90 -12.29 15.22
CA LEU A 69 -29.00 -12.77 16.59
C LEU A 69 -29.38 -14.25 16.65
N ALA A 70 -30.29 -14.70 15.78
CA ALA A 70 -30.64 -16.11 15.64
C ALA A 70 -29.42 -16.94 15.23
N ALA A 71 -28.70 -16.53 14.18
CA ALA A 71 -27.46 -17.18 13.75
C ALA A 71 -26.36 -17.14 14.83
N TRP A 72 -26.28 -16.07 15.62
CA TRP A 72 -25.35 -15.97 16.74
C TRP A 72 -25.70 -16.95 17.86
N ALA A 73 -26.98 -17.07 18.24
CA ALA A 73 -27.40 -17.99 19.30
C ALA A 73 -27.00 -19.44 19.00
N GLU A 74 -27.08 -19.86 17.74
CA GLU A 74 -26.67 -21.21 17.30
C GLU A 74 -25.15 -21.44 17.41
N VAL A 75 -24.35 -20.44 17.08
CA VAL A 75 -22.90 -20.59 16.87
C VAL A 75 -22.06 -20.13 18.07
N ALA A 76 -22.63 -19.29 18.96
CA ALA A 76 -21.91 -18.59 20.01
C ALA A 76 -21.17 -19.53 20.97
N ALA A 77 -21.81 -20.64 21.40
CA ALA A 77 -21.20 -21.57 22.34
C ALA A 77 -19.90 -22.16 21.79
N ASP A 78 -19.90 -22.56 20.51
CA ASP A 78 -18.74 -23.17 19.86
C ASP A 78 -17.60 -22.18 19.61
N LEU A 79 -17.92 -20.97 19.14
CA LEU A 79 -16.90 -19.94 18.95
C LEU A 79 -16.31 -19.49 20.30
N THR A 80 -17.16 -19.32 21.31
CA THR A 80 -16.71 -18.94 22.66
C THR A 80 -15.79 -20.00 23.23
N ARG A 81 -16.15 -21.29 23.11
CA ARG A 81 -15.29 -22.41 23.47
C ARG A 81 -13.94 -22.32 22.77
N HIS A 82 -13.94 -22.29 21.43
CA HIS A 82 -12.71 -22.23 20.63
C HIS A 82 -11.80 -21.08 21.05
N TYR A 83 -12.35 -19.86 21.16
CA TYR A 83 -11.55 -18.68 21.45
C TYR A 83 -11.06 -18.60 22.90
N ASN A 84 -11.75 -19.22 23.86
CA ASN A 84 -11.35 -19.29 25.26
C ASN A 84 -10.35 -20.43 25.52
N GLU A 85 -10.52 -21.58 24.86
CA GLU A 85 -9.65 -22.74 25.03
C GLU A 85 -8.36 -22.64 24.22
N THR A 86 -8.39 -21.92 23.08
CA THR A 86 -7.19 -21.64 22.29
C THR A 86 -6.30 -20.62 23.03
N MET A 87 -5.50 -21.15 23.94
CA MET A 87 -4.65 -20.38 24.84
C MET A 87 -3.20 -20.31 24.37
N CYS A 88 -2.45 -19.34 24.90
CA CYS A 88 -0.99 -19.36 24.75
C CYS A 88 -0.35 -20.43 25.64
N ASN A 89 0.68 -21.11 25.14
CA ASN A 89 1.54 -21.96 25.96
C ASN A 89 2.16 -21.11 27.07
N GLN A 90 2.09 -21.58 28.32
CA GLN A 90 2.87 -21.00 29.41
C GLN A 90 4.35 -21.21 29.11
N GLN A 91 5.18 -20.24 29.50
CA GLN A 91 6.60 -20.49 29.67
C GLN A 91 6.75 -21.09 31.06
N ASP A 92 7.42 -22.23 31.15
CA ASP A 92 7.64 -22.94 32.41
C ASP A 92 8.28 -21.96 33.42
N GLY A 93 7.63 -21.79 34.58
CA GLY A 93 8.08 -20.92 35.67
C GLY A 93 7.52 -19.49 35.71
N ALA A 94 6.66 -19.06 34.78
CA ALA A 94 6.07 -17.72 34.80
C ALA A 94 4.68 -17.66 35.48
N THR A 95 4.54 -16.87 36.55
CA THR A 95 3.29 -16.58 37.31
C THR A 95 2.21 -15.84 36.50
N THR A 96 2.45 -15.60 35.21
CA THR A 96 1.51 -14.82 34.38
C THR A 96 0.23 -15.58 34.03
N PRO A 97 -0.94 -14.92 34.10
CA PRO A 97 -2.22 -15.53 33.77
C PRO A 97 -2.28 -15.97 32.29
N LYS A 98 -2.91 -17.12 32.05
CA LYS A 98 -3.09 -17.71 30.72
C LYS A 98 -4.04 -16.83 29.89
N VAL A 99 -3.54 -16.23 28.81
CA VAL A 99 -4.31 -15.32 27.95
C VAL A 99 -4.77 -16.04 26.68
N PRO A 100 -6.00 -15.79 26.19
CA PRO A 100 -6.44 -16.28 24.89
C PRO A 100 -5.47 -15.91 23.77
N LEU A 101 -5.09 -16.89 22.96
CA LEU A 101 -4.06 -16.74 21.92
C LEU A 101 -4.41 -15.61 20.96
N HIS A 102 -5.67 -15.49 20.56
CA HIS A 102 -6.14 -14.46 19.64
C HIS A 102 -5.90 -13.04 20.19
N ARG A 103 -6.10 -12.82 21.50
CA ARG A 103 -5.84 -11.53 22.16
C ARG A 103 -4.35 -11.23 22.21
N LYS A 104 -3.54 -12.23 22.60
CA LYS A 104 -2.07 -12.11 22.64
C LYS A 104 -1.51 -11.73 21.27
N LEU A 105 -1.95 -12.42 20.21
CA LEU A 105 -1.50 -12.15 18.85
C LEU A 105 -1.98 -10.80 18.33
N ARG A 106 -3.21 -10.38 18.65
CA ARG A 106 -3.74 -9.06 18.30
C ARG A 106 -2.93 -7.94 18.97
N LEU A 107 -2.65 -8.05 20.27
CA LEU A 107 -1.82 -7.11 21.01
C LEU A 107 -0.40 -7.06 20.43
N SER A 108 0.19 -8.24 20.15
CA SER A 108 1.52 -8.32 19.54
C SER A 108 1.56 -7.65 18.17
N ALA A 109 0.52 -7.83 17.34
CA ALA A 109 0.42 -7.18 16.04
C ALA A 109 0.34 -5.65 16.17
N TYR A 110 -0.44 -5.15 17.13
CA TYR A 110 -0.53 -3.72 17.43
C TYR A 110 0.82 -3.13 17.84
N ILE A 111 1.51 -3.77 18.80
CA ILE A 111 2.84 -3.34 19.27
C ILE A 111 3.85 -3.35 18.11
N ASN A 112 3.86 -4.42 17.29
CA ASN A 112 4.77 -4.49 16.15
C ASN A 112 4.45 -3.44 15.09
N HIS A 113 3.18 -3.06 14.92
CA HIS A 113 2.80 -1.98 14.02
C HIS A 113 3.36 -0.63 14.49
N GLN A 114 3.25 -0.33 15.79
CA GLN A 114 3.86 0.87 16.36
C GLN A 114 5.38 0.88 16.21
N ARG A 115 6.04 -0.26 16.49
CA ARG A 115 7.49 -0.43 16.29
C ARG A 115 7.91 -0.23 14.84
N ALA A 116 7.16 -0.81 13.89
CA ALA A 116 7.44 -0.66 12.46
C ALA A 116 7.29 0.79 12.00
N ASP A 117 6.23 1.47 12.44
CA ASP A 117 6.00 2.90 12.18
C ASP A 117 7.16 3.75 12.76
N GLN A 118 7.62 3.47 13.99
CA GLN A 118 8.78 4.17 14.58
C GLN A 118 10.09 3.90 13.83
N LEU A 119 10.36 2.64 13.46
CA LEU A 119 11.55 2.27 12.69
C LEU A 119 11.59 2.99 11.35
N LEU A 120 10.45 3.11 10.69
CA LEU A 120 10.31 3.86 9.45
C LEU A 120 10.66 5.34 9.64
N ILE A 121 10.10 6.00 10.67
CA ILE A 121 10.45 7.40 10.99
C ILE A 121 11.96 7.56 11.24
N ASN A 122 12.56 6.66 12.02
CA ASN A 122 14.00 6.73 12.32
C ASN A 122 14.85 6.56 11.05
N ARG A 123 14.45 5.66 10.14
CA ARG A 123 15.13 5.49 8.84
C ARG A 123 14.98 6.70 7.95
N LEU A 124 13.80 7.33 7.92
CA LEU A 124 13.57 8.57 7.19
C LEU A 124 14.45 9.70 7.74
N LYS A 125 14.51 9.88 9.06
CA LYS A 125 15.39 10.88 9.71
C LYS A 125 16.85 10.64 9.37
N LYS A 126 17.29 9.37 9.42
CA LYS A 126 18.66 8.99 9.07
C LYS A 126 18.98 9.27 7.59
N ARG A 127 18.02 9.07 6.69
CA ARG A 127 18.23 9.20 5.24
C ARG A 127 18.12 10.64 4.75
N PHE A 128 17.10 11.36 5.23
CA PHE A 128 16.70 12.66 4.70
C PHE A 128 17.00 13.83 5.62
N SER A 129 17.55 13.60 6.82
CA SER A 129 17.68 14.54 7.95
C SER A 129 16.42 14.68 8.81
N GLN A 130 16.55 15.32 9.96
CA GLN A 130 15.43 15.50 10.92
C GLN A 130 14.50 16.64 10.50
N ASP A 131 15.04 17.64 9.82
CA ASP A 131 14.41 18.84 9.27
C ASP A 131 13.82 18.63 7.86
N ALA A 132 13.72 17.37 7.42
CA ALA A 132 13.14 17.03 6.13
C ALA A 132 11.66 17.44 6.05
N VAL A 133 11.30 18.14 4.97
CA VAL A 133 9.92 18.49 4.64
C VAL A 133 9.36 17.49 3.64
N PHE A 134 8.21 16.89 3.97
CA PHE A 134 7.51 15.98 3.06
C PHE A 134 6.37 16.70 2.34
N ILE A 135 6.47 16.73 1.01
CA ILE A 135 5.43 17.22 0.12
C ILE A 135 4.71 16.02 -0.47
N LEU A 136 3.41 15.91 -0.24
CA LEU A 136 2.57 14.80 -0.71
C LEU A 136 1.50 15.33 -1.66
N GLY A 137 1.20 14.56 -2.70
CA GLY A 137 0.03 14.81 -3.54
C GLY A 137 -1.28 14.37 -2.91
N ASN A 138 -2.37 15.06 -3.23
CA ASN A 138 -3.74 14.65 -2.89
C ASN A 138 -4.32 13.56 -3.80
N TRP A 139 -3.48 12.86 -4.57
CA TRP A 139 -3.89 11.83 -5.52
C TRP A 139 -4.84 10.79 -4.91
N SER A 140 -5.95 10.55 -5.60
CA SER A 140 -6.93 9.52 -5.27
C SER A 140 -7.15 8.58 -6.46
N ALA A 141 -7.05 7.27 -6.23
CA ALA A 141 -7.42 6.26 -7.21
C ALA A 141 -8.93 6.01 -7.17
N SER A 142 -9.62 6.12 -8.30
CA SER A 142 -11.04 5.72 -8.43
C SER A 142 -11.23 4.20 -8.47
N MET A 143 -10.20 3.44 -8.88
CA MET A 143 -10.22 1.98 -8.99
C MET A 143 -9.21 1.34 -8.04
N THR A 144 -9.64 1.02 -6.81
CA THR A 144 -8.80 0.39 -5.78
C THR A 144 -8.94 -1.13 -5.69
N ARG A 145 -9.85 -1.71 -6.49
CA ARG A 145 -10.13 -3.16 -6.46
C ARG A 145 -8.87 -3.94 -6.87
N PHE A 146 -8.48 -4.91 -6.04
CA PHE A 146 -7.27 -5.75 -6.21
C PHE A 146 -5.92 -5.05 -6.04
N HIS A 147 -5.90 -3.74 -5.73
CA HIS A 147 -4.67 -3.02 -5.39
C HIS A 147 -4.44 -3.01 -3.88
N GLU A 148 -3.17 -2.99 -3.49
CA GLU A 148 -2.83 -2.82 -2.08
C GLU A 148 -3.27 -1.41 -1.61
N PRO A 149 -3.94 -1.29 -0.44
CA PRO A 149 -4.41 -0.01 0.04
C PRO A 149 -3.24 0.92 0.35
N ILE A 150 -3.27 2.12 -0.25
CA ILE A 150 -2.28 3.17 -0.03
C ILE A 150 -2.72 4.00 1.18
N ARG A 151 -1.87 4.08 2.22
CA ARG A 151 -2.20 4.75 3.51
C ARG A 151 -2.24 6.28 3.38
N GLY A 152 -3.17 6.90 2.66
CA GLY A 152 -3.22 8.37 2.50
C GLY A 152 -3.17 9.16 3.82
N LYS A 153 -4.29 9.22 4.56
CA LYS A 153 -4.37 9.92 5.87
C LYS A 153 -3.39 9.34 6.89
N GLY A 154 -3.21 8.02 6.90
CA GLY A 154 -2.32 7.32 7.82
C GLY A 154 -0.85 7.74 7.70
N TRP A 155 -0.35 7.93 6.47
CA TRP A 155 1.00 8.43 6.22
C TRP A 155 1.18 9.85 6.74
N ARG A 156 0.21 10.73 6.47
CA ARG A 156 0.26 12.12 6.95
C ARG A 156 0.31 12.19 8.46
N THR A 157 -0.56 11.45 9.14
CA THR A 157 -0.56 11.39 10.61
C THR A 157 0.74 10.80 11.15
N LEU A 158 1.27 9.75 10.52
CA LEU A 158 2.53 9.12 10.94
C LEU A 158 3.72 10.09 10.82
N LEU A 159 3.89 10.74 9.67
CA LEU A 159 5.00 11.67 9.42
C LEU A 159 4.93 12.89 10.35
N LYS A 160 3.74 13.47 10.54
CA LYS A 160 3.53 14.59 11.49
C LYS A 160 3.88 14.18 12.93
N ARG A 161 3.43 12.99 13.37
CA ARG A 161 3.81 12.45 14.69
C ARG A 161 5.31 12.18 14.82
N GLY A 162 5.98 11.89 13.71
CA GLY A 162 7.43 11.74 13.64
C GLY A 162 8.20 13.06 13.77
N GLY A 163 7.53 14.20 13.77
CA GLY A 163 8.13 15.53 13.86
C GLY A 163 8.55 16.11 12.50
N PHE A 164 8.01 15.60 11.40
CA PHE A 164 8.25 16.18 10.08
C PHE A 164 7.17 17.18 9.70
N ASP A 165 7.55 18.21 8.96
CA ASP A 165 6.61 19.07 8.25
C ASP A 165 6.03 18.34 7.05
N VAL A 166 4.71 18.35 6.93
CA VAL A 166 3.99 17.63 5.89
C VAL A 166 2.98 18.54 5.22
N TYR A 167 3.23 18.82 3.94
CA TYR A 167 2.35 19.60 3.08
C TYR A 167 1.60 18.67 2.12
N LEU A 168 0.34 19.00 1.87
CA LEU A 168 -0.48 18.33 0.87
C LEU A 168 -0.70 19.32 -0.28
N ILE A 169 -0.22 18.97 -1.47
CA ILE A 169 -0.41 19.75 -2.69
C ILE A 169 -1.60 19.19 -3.45
N ASP A 170 -2.40 20.10 -4.01
CA ASP A 170 -3.42 19.73 -4.98
C ASP A 170 -2.75 19.40 -6.32
N GLU A 171 -2.83 18.14 -6.73
CA GLU A 171 -2.27 17.68 -8.00
C GLU A 171 -3.20 17.97 -9.19
N TYR A 172 -4.30 18.69 -8.99
CA TYR A 172 -5.22 19.04 -10.06
C TYR A 172 -4.48 19.63 -11.27
N LEU A 173 -4.63 18.98 -12.43
CA LEU A 173 -3.98 19.29 -13.71
C LEU A 173 -2.45 19.28 -13.74
N THR A 174 -1.75 18.97 -12.65
CA THR A 174 -0.27 18.92 -12.63
C THR A 174 0.31 17.97 -13.68
N SER A 175 -0.34 16.84 -13.93
CA SER A 175 0.04 15.90 -14.98
C SER A 175 -0.33 16.35 -16.40
N LYS A 176 -1.23 17.34 -16.55
CA LYS A 176 -1.75 17.82 -17.85
C LYS A 176 -1.20 19.19 -18.24
N THR A 177 -0.32 19.78 -17.43
CA THR A 177 0.20 21.13 -17.64
C THR A 177 1.71 21.08 -17.83
N CYS A 178 2.19 21.73 -18.89
CA CYS A 178 3.62 21.85 -19.17
C CYS A 178 4.31 22.69 -18.09
N PRO A 179 5.40 22.22 -17.46
CA PRO A 179 6.08 23.00 -16.42
C PRO A 179 6.88 24.19 -16.97
N ASN A 180 7.11 24.26 -18.28
CA ASN A 180 7.86 25.35 -18.91
C ASN A 180 6.95 26.48 -19.43
N CYS A 181 5.84 26.15 -20.09
CA CYS A 181 4.96 27.14 -20.72
C CYS A 181 3.54 27.18 -20.17
N ASN A 182 3.23 26.35 -19.17
CA ASN A 182 1.91 26.23 -18.55
C ASN A 182 0.77 25.85 -19.53
N GLY A 183 1.11 25.45 -20.76
CA GLY A 183 0.16 24.97 -21.76
C GLY A 183 -0.31 23.55 -21.48
N GLN A 184 -1.41 23.16 -22.12
CA GLN A 184 -1.99 21.83 -21.99
C GLN A 184 -1.11 20.76 -22.66
N LEU A 185 -0.92 19.64 -21.98
CA LEU A 185 -0.25 18.47 -22.50
C LEU A 185 -1.24 17.53 -23.18
N SER A 186 -0.77 16.86 -24.23
CA SER A 186 -1.57 15.93 -25.00
C SER A 186 -0.85 14.60 -25.19
N ASN A 187 -1.61 13.51 -25.24
CA ASN A 187 -1.07 12.21 -25.60
C ASN A 187 -0.84 12.22 -27.11
N THR A 188 0.41 12.26 -27.55
CA THR A 188 0.77 12.18 -28.98
C THR A 188 1.49 10.88 -29.32
N HIS A 189 1.92 10.12 -28.32
CA HIS A 189 2.72 8.91 -28.52
C HIS A 189 1.86 7.66 -28.70
N TYR A 190 2.24 6.84 -29.67
CA TYR A 190 1.70 5.52 -29.90
C TYR A 190 2.78 4.48 -29.60
N ILE A 191 2.36 3.36 -29.01
CA ILE A 191 3.24 2.22 -28.73
C ILE A 191 2.61 0.95 -29.31
N PRO A 192 3.42 -0.06 -29.66
CA PRO A 192 2.91 -1.38 -29.98
C PRO A 192 1.99 -1.87 -28.86
N ASN A 193 0.87 -2.49 -29.23
CA ASN A 193 -0.12 -2.92 -28.26
C ASN A 193 0.54 -3.85 -27.23
N PRO A 194 0.51 -3.51 -25.93
CA PRO A 194 1.17 -4.30 -24.88
C PRO A 194 0.51 -5.68 -24.72
N ARG A 195 -0.68 -5.91 -25.29
CA ARG A 195 -1.36 -7.19 -25.34
C ARG A 195 -1.07 -7.88 -26.68
N PRO A 196 -0.15 -8.86 -26.75
CA PRO A 196 0.31 -9.42 -28.02
C PRO A 196 -0.82 -10.00 -28.88
N PHE A 197 -1.78 -10.69 -28.25
CA PHE A 197 -2.94 -11.28 -28.92
C PHE A 197 -3.88 -10.26 -29.59
N GLN A 198 -3.82 -8.99 -29.18
CA GLN A 198 -4.64 -7.94 -29.80
C GLN A 198 -3.94 -7.23 -30.96
N ARG A 199 -2.63 -7.44 -31.16
CA ARG A 199 -1.87 -6.74 -32.20
C ARG A 199 -2.39 -6.99 -33.62
N ARG A 200 -3.03 -8.14 -33.86
CA ARG A 200 -3.66 -8.46 -35.14
C ARG A 200 -4.86 -7.57 -35.48
N ILE A 201 -5.57 -7.09 -34.46
CA ILE A 201 -6.80 -6.28 -34.61
C ILE A 201 -6.46 -4.80 -34.40
N GLN A 202 -5.66 -4.50 -33.38
CA GLN A 202 -5.21 -3.17 -33.03
C GLN A 202 -3.70 -3.23 -32.75
N PRO A 203 -2.84 -2.98 -33.78
CA PRO A 203 -1.39 -3.15 -33.67
C PRO A 203 -0.76 -2.13 -32.73
N GLU A 204 -1.29 -0.90 -32.70
CA GLU A 204 -0.80 0.19 -31.88
C GLU A 204 -1.89 0.77 -30.99
N VAL A 205 -1.49 1.21 -29.81
CA VAL A 205 -2.36 1.89 -28.85
C VAL A 205 -1.75 3.21 -28.45
N LYS A 206 -2.62 4.19 -28.20
CA LYS A 206 -2.23 5.48 -27.68
C LYS A 206 -1.61 5.29 -26.28
N CYS A 207 -0.39 5.78 -26.08
CA CYS A 207 0.26 5.71 -24.78
C CYS A 207 -0.27 6.84 -23.89
N HIS A 208 -1.08 6.49 -22.90
CA HIS A 208 -1.67 7.47 -21.98
C HIS A 208 -0.70 8.04 -20.94
N GLY A 209 0.47 7.40 -20.76
CA GLY A 209 1.48 7.81 -19.77
C GLY A 209 2.57 8.72 -20.32
N LEU A 210 2.61 8.94 -21.64
CA LEU A 210 3.61 9.77 -22.31
C LEU A 210 2.91 11.00 -22.91
N LEU A 211 2.98 12.09 -22.16
CA LEU A 211 2.38 13.37 -22.49
C LEU A 211 3.43 14.30 -23.08
N SER A 212 3.05 15.03 -24.13
CA SER A 212 3.92 16.01 -24.80
C SER A 212 3.25 17.39 -24.84
N CYS A 213 4.08 18.42 -24.80
CA CYS A 213 3.62 19.78 -25.05
C CYS A 213 3.50 20.00 -26.55
N GLN A 214 2.47 20.72 -26.99
CA GLN A 214 2.27 21.04 -28.42
C GLN A 214 3.15 22.20 -28.90
N SER A 215 3.78 22.95 -27.99
CA SER A 215 4.69 24.05 -28.35
C SER A 215 6.05 23.51 -28.80
N GLU A 216 6.45 23.81 -30.03
CA GLU A 216 7.74 23.40 -30.61
C GLU A 216 8.93 23.82 -29.75
N LYS A 217 8.91 25.05 -29.22
CA LYS A 217 9.94 25.57 -28.30
C LYS A 217 10.09 24.70 -27.05
N CYS A 218 8.97 24.20 -26.51
CA CYS A 218 9.01 23.33 -25.33
C CYS A 218 9.52 21.94 -25.69
N VAL A 219 9.15 21.40 -26.85
CA VAL A 219 9.64 20.09 -27.32
C VAL A 219 11.16 20.10 -27.44
N GLU A 220 11.73 21.15 -28.03
CA GLU A 220 13.19 21.30 -28.17
C GLU A 220 13.87 21.50 -26.81
N PHE A 221 13.29 22.32 -25.93
CA PHE A 221 13.75 22.49 -24.56
C PHE A 221 13.83 21.15 -23.81
N PHE A 222 12.77 20.32 -23.84
CA PHE A 222 12.77 19.04 -23.13
C PHE A 222 13.73 18.01 -23.75
N LYS A 223 13.92 18.01 -25.09
CA LYS A 223 14.94 17.16 -25.73
C LYS A 223 16.34 17.48 -25.23
N THR A 224 16.69 18.77 -25.14
CA THR A 224 18.00 19.18 -24.62
C THR A 224 18.13 18.92 -23.11
N TYR A 225 17.05 19.10 -22.36
CA TYR A 225 16.97 18.82 -20.92
C TYR A 225 17.19 17.33 -20.59
N ASP A 226 16.55 16.43 -21.32
CA ASP A 226 16.65 14.98 -21.12
C ASP A 226 18.03 14.44 -21.52
N ASN A 227 18.63 15.00 -22.58
CA ASN A 227 20.00 14.71 -22.99
C ASN A 227 21.00 15.10 -21.90
N LYS A 228 20.85 16.29 -21.29
CA LYS A 228 21.72 16.74 -20.18
C LYS A 228 21.59 15.89 -18.92
N ARG A 229 20.43 15.26 -18.68
CA ARG A 229 20.22 14.34 -17.54
C ARG A 229 20.56 12.88 -17.86
N GLY A 230 21.01 12.57 -19.08
CA GLY A 230 21.44 11.23 -19.48
C GLY A 230 20.30 10.21 -19.65
N TYR A 231 19.03 10.64 -19.78
CA TYR A 231 17.91 9.72 -19.92
C TYR A 231 17.82 9.06 -21.30
N LEU A 232 18.34 9.70 -22.35
CA LEU A 232 18.35 9.19 -23.72
C LEU A 232 19.58 8.28 -24.03
N GLY A 233 20.40 7.95 -23.02
CA GLY A 233 21.56 7.07 -23.16
C GLY A 233 21.28 5.57 -22.96
N LYS A 234 20.16 5.03 -23.46
CA LYS A 234 19.93 3.57 -23.51
C LYS A 234 19.47 3.12 -24.88
N LYS A 235 20.47 2.66 -25.64
CA LYS A 235 20.49 1.66 -26.71
C LYS A 235 19.23 1.60 -27.58
N GLU A 236 19.39 2.05 -28.81
CA GLU A 236 18.70 1.44 -29.95
C GLU A 236 18.73 -0.08 -29.75
N CYS A 237 17.55 -0.70 -29.69
CA CYS A 237 17.45 -2.14 -29.82
C CYS A 237 17.91 -2.47 -31.24
N GLU A 238 19.20 -2.77 -31.40
CA GLU A 238 19.66 -3.54 -32.54
C GLU A 238 18.81 -4.80 -32.61
N LYS A 239 17.92 -4.85 -33.61
CA LYS A 239 17.28 -6.09 -34.02
C LYS A 239 18.42 -7.02 -34.41
N LYS A 240 18.73 -7.98 -33.55
CA LYS A 240 19.48 -9.15 -33.98
C LYS A 240 18.50 -10.02 -34.76
N ASP A 241 18.53 -9.86 -36.06
CA ASP A 241 18.07 -10.89 -36.98
C ASP A 241 19.06 -12.06 -36.88
N GLN A 242 18.60 -13.16 -36.30
CA GLN A 242 19.07 -14.54 -36.51
C GLN A 242 18.03 -15.50 -35.92
#